data_AF-A0A815LII0-F1
#
_entry.id   AF-A0A815LII0-F1
#
_cell.length_a   1.000
_cell.length_b   1.000
_cell.length_c   1.000
_cell.angle_alpha   90.00
_cell.angle_beta   90.00
_cell.angle_gamma   90.00
#
_symmetry.space_group_name_H-M   'P 1'
#
loop_
_entity.id
_entity.type
_entity.pdbx_description
1 polymer ?
#
loop_
_entity_poly.entity_id
_entity_poly.type
_entity_poly.pdbx_seq_one_letter_code
_entity_poly.pdbx_strand_id
1 'polypeptide(L)'
;MSSSSLLFLLLLFLLLTSTTTSLPPNWVGTYKIDDSCATDECCCFAEQAKITYFGPYNQLIITTGLAGRPCASQINSTTYTFSINMPQDKSGYQTTFVNLGTLNRFRLSEDSRYISGVNLQYPKCSGNGLRIQ
;
A
#
# COMPACT_ATOMS: atom_id res chain seq x y z
N MET A 1 -34.49 -45.05 15.08
CA MET A 1 -33.32 -44.39 14.45
C MET A 1 -33.53 -42.90 14.62
N SER A 2 -32.73 -42.25 15.47
CA SER A 2 -33.02 -40.92 16.04
C SER A 2 -32.60 -39.78 15.12
N SER A 3 -33.50 -38.81 14.91
CA SER A 3 -33.28 -37.55 14.15
C SER A 3 -32.05 -36.73 14.59
N SER A 4 -31.44 -37.00 15.75
CA SER A 4 -30.27 -36.27 16.23
C SER A 4 -28.97 -36.53 15.45
N SER A 5 -28.86 -37.65 14.72
CA SER A 5 -27.63 -37.99 13.99
C SER A 5 -27.47 -37.22 12.66
N LEU A 6 -28.58 -36.77 12.06
CA LEU A 6 -28.58 -36.00 10.80
C LEU A 6 -28.18 -34.53 11.01
N LEU A 7 -28.52 -33.94 12.16
CA LEU A 7 -28.17 -32.56 12.48
C LEU A 7 -26.65 -32.39 12.71
N PHE A 8 -26.03 -33.39 13.34
CA PHE A 8 -24.59 -33.36 13.65
C PHE A 8 -23.71 -33.47 12.39
N LEU A 9 -24.17 -34.23 11.39
CA LEU A 9 -23.50 -34.34 10.07
C LEU A 9 -23.65 -33.06 9.24
N LEU A 10 -24.80 -32.37 9.31
CA LEU A 10 -24.98 -31.08 8.65
C LEU A 10 -24.09 -29.97 9.25
N LEU A 11 -23.89 -29.97 10.56
CA LEU A 11 -22.96 -29.05 11.24
C LEU A 11 -21.49 -29.32 10.92
N LEU A 12 -21.09 -30.58 10.71
CA LEU A 12 -19.73 -30.90 10.25
C LEU A 12 -19.48 -30.45 8.81
N PHE A 13 -20.49 -30.53 7.92
CA PHE A 13 -20.39 -30.02 6.54
C PHE A 13 -20.36 -28.48 6.46
N LEU A 14 -20.98 -27.77 7.41
CA LEU A 14 -20.93 -26.30 7.51
C LEU A 14 -19.61 -25.77 8.12
N LEU A 15 -18.79 -26.61 8.76
CA LEU A 15 -17.44 -26.27 9.21
C LEU A 15 -16.36 -26.48 8.11
N LEU A 16 -16.74 -27.05 6.96
CA LEU A 16 -15.94 -27.01 5.72
C LEU A 16 -16.19 -25.72 4.92
N THR A 17 -16.57 -24.62 5.57
CA THR A 17 -16.56 -23.29 4.96
C THR A 17 -15.13 -22.91 4.59
N SER A 18 -14.78 -23.25 3.35
CA SER A 18 -13.91 -22.49 2.45
C SER A 18 -12.68 -21.92 3.16
N THR A 19 -11.63 -22.74 3.28
CA THR A 19 -10.26 -22.23 3.34
C THR A 19 -10.01 -21.51 2.02
N THR A 20 -10.39 -20.24 1.93
CA THR A 20 -9.90 -19.35 0.88
C THR A 20 -8.41 -19.24 1.12
N THR A 21 -7.61 -20.02 0.40
CA THR A 21 -6.16 -19.82 0.33
C THR A 21 -5.94 -18.43 -0.23
N SER A 22 -5.76 -17.46 0.67
CA SER A 22 -5.32 -16.11 0.35
C SER A 22 -3.99 -16.26 -0.39
N LEU A 23 -3.97 -15.84 -1.66
CA LEU A 23 -2.71 -15.74 -2.37
C LEU A 23 -1.82 -14.76 -1.61
N PRO A 24 -0.52 -15.04 -1.49
CA PRO A 24 0.38 -14.11 -0.84
C PRO A 24 0.30 -12.74 -1.53
N PRO A 25 0.42 -11.63 -0.77
CA PRO A 25 0.41 -10.30 -1.36
C PRO A 25 1.45 -10.18 -2.47
N ASN A 26 1.05 -9.47 -3.52
CA ASN A 26 1.94 -9.05 -4.60
C ASN A 26 1.76 -7.55 -4.81
N TRP A 27 2.66 -6.77 -4.23
CA TRP A 27 2.61 -5.30 -4.30
C TRP A 27 3.20 -4.72 -5.58
N VAL A 28 3.87 -5.51 -6.42
CA VAL A 28 4.37 -5.06 -7.72
C VAL A 28 3.16 -4.73 -8.61
N GLY A 29 3.14 -3.53 -9.15
CA GLY A 29 2.00 -3.01 -9.90
C GLY A 29 1.97 -1.50 -9.98
N THR A 30 0.86 -0.97 -10.47
CA THR A 30 0.61 0.46 -10.61
C THR A 30 -0.60 0.85 -9.77
N TYR A 31 -0.45 1.94 -9.02
CA TYR A 31 -1.45 2.46 -8.09
C TYR A 31 -1.80 3.89 -8.52
N LYS A 32 -3.09 4.16 -8.72
CA LYS A 32 -3.59 5.51 -8.92
C LYS A 32 -3.62 6.25 -7.59
N ILE A 33 -2.93 7.37 -7.50
CA ILE A 33 -2.90 8.19 -6.29
C ILE A 33 -4.22 8.98 -6.19
N ASP A 34 -4.79 9.06 -4.99
CA ASP A 34 -5.98 9.84 -4.70
C ASP A 34 -5.66 11.33 -4.50
N ASP A 35 -6.70 12.14 -4.33
CA ASP A 35 -6.62 13.59 -4.14
C ASP A 35 -6.70 13.98 -2.66
N SER A 36 -6.43 13.05 -1.73
CA SER A 36 -6.56 13.30 -0.29
C SER A 36 -5.45 14.19 0.29
N CYS A 37 -4.36 14.39 -0.45
CA CYS A 37 -3.26 15.28 -0.06
C CYS A 37 -3.55 16.74 -0.45
N ALA A 38 -3.37 17.67 0.49
CA ALA A 38 -3.60 19.09 0.30
C ALA A 38 -2.50 19.75 -0.57
N THR A 39 -2.64 19.68 -1.89
CA THR A 39 -1.63 20.14 -2.88
C THR A 39 -1.33 21.64 -2.84
N ASP A 40 -2.21 22.45 -2.25
CA ASP A 40 -1.96 23.87 -2.03
C ASP A 40 -0.91 24.10 -0.93
N GLU A 41 -0.82 23.22 0.06
CA GLU A 41 0.05 23.36 1.23
C GLU A 41 1.17 22.32 1.32
N CYS A 42 1.09 21.24 0.53
CA CYS A 42 1.97 20.08 0.63
C CYS A 42 2.63 19.74 -0.71
N CYS A 43 3.82 19.15 -0.66
CA CYS A 43 4.34 18.41 -1.79
C CYS A 43 3.85 16.96 -1.73
N CYS A 44 2.90 16.64 -2.60
CA CYS A 44 2.14 15.40 -2.59
C CYS A 44 2.66 14.41 -3.62
N PHE A 45 2.57 13.12 -3.32
CA PHE A 45 2.57 12.10 -4.36
C PHE A 45 1.34 12.31 -5.27
N ALA A 46 1.50 12.06 -6.57
CA ALA A 46 0.49 12.42 -7.55
C ALA A 46 0.45 11.43 -8.72
N GLU A 47 -0.65 11.50 -9.45
CA GLU A 47 -0.94 10.70 -10.64
C GLU A 47 -0.93 9.19 -10.34
N GLN A 48 0.23 8.57 -10.45
CA GLN A 48 0.43 7.15 -10.26
C GLN A 48 1.70 6.89 -9.44
N ALA A 49 1.67 5.82 -8.66
CA ALA A 49 2.86 5.18 -8.12
C ALA A 49 3.05 3.82 -8.78
N LYS A 50 4.24 3.59 -9.34
CA LYS A 50 4.66 2.32 -9.88
C LYS A 50 5.60 1.64 -8.89
N ILE A 51 5.27 0.42 -8.52
CA ILE A 51 6.11 -0.43 -7.66
C ILE A 51 6.71 -1.53 -8.53
N THR A 52 8.05 -1.60 -8.58
CA THR A 52 8.79 -2.67 -9.25
C THR A 52 9.66 -3.42 -8.26
N TYR A 53 9.94 -4.69 -8.56
CA TYR A 53 10.87 -5.50 -7.78
C TYR A 53 12.28 -5.41 -8.34
N PHE A 54 13.26 -5.14 -7.49
CA PHE A 54 14.67 -5.13 -7.83
C PHE A 54 15.39 -6.28 -7.14
N GLY A 55 15.50 -7.39 -7.87
CA GLY A 55 16.04 -8.67 -7.40
C GLY A 55 17.42 -8.62 -6.75
N PRO A 56 18.42 -7.89 -7.29
CA PRO A 56 19.78 -7.89 -6.74
C PRO A 56 19.89 -7.46 -5.27
N TYR A 57 18.94 -6.66 -4.77
CA TYR A 57 18.94 -6.19 -3.37
C TYR A 57 17.69 -6.60 -2.60
N ASN A 58 16.81 -7.43 -3.19
CA ASN A 58 15.54 -7.80 -2.59
C ASN A 58 14.72 -6.56 -2.13
N GLN A 59 14.59 -5.57 -3.02
CA GLN A 59 13.93 -4.30 -2.74
C GLN A 59 12.73 -4.08 -3.65
N LEU A 60 11.74 -3.34 -3.13
CA LEU A 60 10.73 -2.69 -3.94
C LEU A 60 11.19 -1.27 -4.25
N ILE A 61 11.12 -0.88 -5.52
CA ILE A 61 11.37 0.47 -6.00
C ILE A 61 10.03 1.12 -6.28
N ILE A 62 9.76 2.25 -5.65
CA ILE A 62 8.53 3.01 -5.80
C ILE A 62 8.88 4.29 -6.54
N THR A 63 8.28 4.48 -7.71
CA THR A 63 8.40 5.70 -8.50
C THR A 63 7.02 6.35 -8.62
N THR A 64 6.91 7.63 -8.30
CA THR A 64 5.63 8.36 -8.35
C THR A 64 5.82 9.79 -8.84
N GLY A 65 4.75 10.38 -9.39
CA GLY A 65 4.71 11.81 -9.68
C GLY A 65 4.66 12.65 -8.40
N LEU A 66 5.07 13.91 -8.52
CA LEU A 66 4.93 14.90 -7.46
C LEU A 66 4.03 16.04 -7.94
N ALA A 67 3.12 16.48 -7.08
CA ALA A 67 2.29 17.66 -7.33
C ALA A 67 2.12 18.48 -6.06
N GLY A 68 1.87 19.77 -6.26
CA GLY A 68 1.59 20.71 -5.20
C GLY A 68 2.54 21.90 -5.20
N ARG A 69 2.04 23.02 -4.70
CA ARG A 69 2.71 24.33 -4.77
C ARG A 69 4.11 24.32 -4.13
N PRO A 70 4.34 23.67 -2.97
CA PRO A 70 5.68 23.62 -2.37
C PRO A 70 6.68 22.73 -3.10
N CYS A 71 6.24 21.78 -3.95
CA CYS A 71 7.15 20.84 -4.60
C CYS A 71 8.25 21.54 -5.40
N ALA A 72 7.90 22.57 -6.17
CA ALA A 72 8.85 23.32 -6.99
C ALA A 72 9.98 23.98 -6.17
N SER A 73 9.71 24.32 -4.90
CA SER A 73 10.71 24.88 -3.99
C SER A 73 11.52 23.83 -3.24
N GLN A 74 11.03 22.59 -3.15
CA GLN A 74 11.64 21.51 -2.37
C GLN A 74 12.44 20.52 -3.23
N ILE A 75 11.99 20.29 -4.47
CA ILE A 75 12.59 19.34 -5.40
C ILE A 75 12.50 19.90 -6.83
N ASN A 76 13.61 19.83 -7.57
CA ASN A 76 13.66 20.20 -8.99
C ASN A 76 13.36 18.97 -9.89
N SER A 77 12.24 18.28 -9.61
CA SER A 77 11.79 17.08 -10.33
C SER A 77 10.28 16.95 -10.20
N THR A 78 9.63 16.45 -11.26
CA THR A 78 8.21 16.06 -11.23
C THR A 78 8.02 14.61 -10.79
N THR A 79 9.11 13.88 -10.57
CA THR A 79 9.09 12.47 -10.16
C THR A 79 9.94 12.25 -8.92
N TYR A 80 9.48 11.34 -8.07
CA TYR A 80 10.17 10.90 -6.88
C TYR A 80 10.32 9.38 -6.89
N THR A 81 11.53 8.91 -6.57
CA THR A 81 11.82 7.49 -6.45
C THR A 81 12.44 7.20 -5.09
N PHE A 82 11.92 6.17 -4.41
CA PHE A 82 12.48 5.65 -3.18
C PHE A 82 12.42 4.12 -3.18
N SER A 83 13.24 3.49 -2.33
CA SER A 83 13.23 2.03 -2.17
C SER A 83 12.89 1.63 -0.75
N ILE A 84 12.27 0.46 -0.63
CA ILE A 84 12.02 -0.22 0.64
C ILE A 84 12.48 -1.67 0.49
N ASN A 85 12.89 -2.29 1.59
CA ASN A 85 13.18 -3.71 1.59
C ASN A 85 11.89 -4.51 1.34
N MET A 86 11.99 -5.62 0.58
CA MET A 86 10.86 -6.50 0.34
C MET A 86 10.31 -6.99 1.69
N PRO A 87 9.01 -6.76 1.98
CA PRO A 87 8.41 -7.19 3.22
C PRO A 87 8.53 -8.70 3.40
N GLN A 88 9.01 -9.12 4.58
CA GLN A 88 9.07 -10.54 4.95
C GLN A 88 7.72 -11.03 5.47
N ASP A 89 6.97 -10.15 6.13
CA ASP A 89 5.61 -10.41 6.60
C ASP A 89 4.60 -10.14 5.48
N LYS A 90 3.61 -11.03 5.36
CA LYS A 90 2.58 -11.03 4.33
C LYS A 90 1.25 -10.47 4.83
N SER A 91 1.08 -10.17 6.12
CA SER A 91 -0.14 -9.51 6.65
C SER A 91 -0.12 -7.98 6.51
N GLY A 92 0.38 -7.48 5.38
CA GLY A 92 0.63 -6.06 5.14
C GLY A 92 2.00 -5.58 5.65
N TYR A 93 2.42 -4.41 5.17
CA TYR A 93 3.73 -3.84 5.49
C TYR A 93 3.63 -2.37 5.87
N GLN A 94 4.50 -1.93 6.78
CA GLN A 94 4.72 -0.52 7.03
C GLN A 94 6.20 -0.24 7.29
N THR A 95 6.66 0.92 6.82
CA THR A 95 7.98 1.45 7.15
C THR A 95 7.89 2.95 7.36
N THR A 96 8.79 3.49 8.16
CA THR A 96 8.85 4.92 8.46
C THR A 96 10.21 5.44 8.03
N PHE A 97 10.24 6.51 7.25
CA PHE A 97 11.46 7.15 6.79
C PHE A 97 11.22 8.64 6.54
N VAL A 98 12.31 9.40 6.43
CA VAL A 98 12.24 10.81 6.06
C VAL A 98 12.24 10.93 4.55
N ASN A 99 11.22 11.56 3.98
CA ASN A 99 11.14 11.92 2.56
C ASN A 99 10.48 13.29 2.43
N LEU A 100 10.87 14.03 1.38
CA LEU A 100 10.40 15.40 1.14
C LEU A 100 10.55 16.30 2.40
N GLY A 101 11.64 16.11 3.15
CA GLY A 101 11.96 16.88 4.36
C GLY A 101 11.10 16.58 5.60
N THR A 102 10.23 15.58 5.57
CA THR A 102 9.33 15.25 6.69
C THR A 102 9.33 13.75 7.00
N LEU A 103 8.92 13.38 8.22
CA LEU A 103 8.80 11.99 8.63
C LEU A 103 7.48 11.40 8.11
N ASN A 104 7.56 10.38 7.25
CA ASN A 104 6.39 9.72 6.69
C ASN A 104 6.40 8.21 6.97
N ARG A 105 5.20 7.65 7.05
CA ARG A 105 4.94 6.22 7.13
C ARG A 105 4.36 5.74 5.80
N PHE A 106 5.09 4.87 5.11
CA PHE A 106 4.59 4.18 3.93
C PHE A 106 3.98 2.84 4.33
N ARG A 107 2.82 2.49 3.76
CA ARG A 107 2.13 1.22 4.03
C ARG A 107 1.72 0.54 2.74
N LEU A 108 1.77 -0.78 2.75
CA LEU A 108 1.26 -1.67 1.71
C LEU A 108 0.17 -2.55 2.33
N SER A 109 -1.02 -2.59 1.75
CA SER A 109 -2.14 -3.38 2.27
C SER A 109 -1.91 -4.89 2.05
N GLU A 110 -2.45 -5.72 2.94
CA GLU A 110 -2.33 -7.19 2.85
C GLU A 110 -2.93 -7.77 1.56
N ASP A 111 -4.03 -7.21 1.07
CA ASP A 111 -4.68 -7.61 -0.19
C ASP A 111 -3.99 -7.05 -1.45
N SER A 112 -2.91 -6.29 -1.28
CA SER A 112 -2.19 -5.57 -2.36
C SER A 112 -3.07 -4.62 -3.19
N ARG A 113 -4.22 -4.20 -2.65
CA ARG A 113 -5.13 -3.28 -3.33
C ARG A 113 -4.77 -1.82 -3.09
N TYR A 114 -4.10 -1.52 -1.98
CA TYR A 114 -3.86 -0.14 -1.55
C TYR A 114 -2.43 0.10 -1.09
N ILE A 115 -1.98 1.32 -1.32
CA ILE A 115 -0.79 1.90 -0.69
C ILE A 115 -1.18 3.18 0.02
N SER A 116 -0.43 3.57 1.05
CA SER A 116 -0.62 4.86 1.71
C SER A 116 0.71 5.49 2.10
N GLY A 117 0.86 6.77 1.87
CA GLY A 117 1.91 7.60 2.45
C GLY A 117 1.29 8.52 3.49
N VAL A 118 1.61 8.31 4.77
CA VAL A 118 1.09 9.12 5.87
C VAL A 118 2.18 10.03 6.39
N ASN A 119 1.97 11.34 6.30
CA ASN A 119 2.88 12.29 6.91
C ASN A 119 2.59 12.39 8.41
N LEU A 120 3.57 12.00 9.23
CA LEU A 120 3.37 11.90 10.69
C LEU A 120 3.42 13.26 11.38
N GLN A 121 3.95 14.29 10.72
CA GLN A 121 4.04 15.65 11.26
C GLN A 121 2.89 16.53 10.77
N TYR A 122 2.50 16.35 9.51
CA TYR A 122 1.47 17.15 8.85
C TYR A 122 0.45 16.22 8.17
N PRO A 123 -0.57 15.71 8.91
CA PRO A 123 -1.49 14.70 8.38
C PRO A 123 -2.19 15.08 7.07
N LYS A 124 -2.41 16.38 6.80
CA LYS A 124 -2.95 16.91 5.53
C LYS A 124 -2.07 16.67 4.30
N CYS A 125 -0.80 16.33 4.50
CA CYS A 125 0.15 15.96 3.45
C CYS A 125 0.20 14.44 3.23
N SER A 126 -0.79 13.70 3.74
CA SER A 126 -0.92 12.26 3.52
C SER A 126 -1.72 11.97 2.26
N GLY A 127 -1.51 10.80 1.67
CA GLY A 127 -2.25 10.35 0.49
C GLY A 127 -2.35 8.83 0.43
N ASN A 128 -3.30 8.33 -0.36
CA ASN A 128 -3.42 6.90 -0.65
C ASN A 128 -3.36 6.63 -2.15
N GLY A 129 -3.15 5.36 -2.50
CA GLY A 129 -3.24 4.90 -3.86
C GLY A 129 -4.00 3.59 -3.97
N LEU A 130 -4.90 3.49 -4.94
CA LEU A 130 -5.64 2.27 -5.28
C LEU A 130 -4.97 1.59 -6.47
N ARG A 131 -4.78 0.28 -6.39
CA ARG A 131 -4.20 -0.51 -7.47
C ARG A 131 -5.08 -0.47 -8.72
N ILE A 132 -4.45 -0.24 -9.86
CA ILE A 132 -5.07 -0.23 -11.19
C ILE A 132 -4.43 -1.22 -12.16
N GLN A 133 -3.24 -1.75 -11.85
CA GLN A 133 -2.55 -2.79 -12.63
C GLN A 133 -1.64 -3.63 -11.73
#